data_AF-A0A1V4U2Q0-F1
#
_entry.id   AF-A0A1V4U2Q0-F1
#
_cell.length_a   1.000
_cell.length_b   1.000
_cell.length_c   1.000
_cell.angle_alpha   90.00
_cell.angle_beta   90.00
_cell.angle_gamma   90.00
#
_symmetry.space_group_name_H-M   'P 1'
#
loop_
_entity.id
_entity.type
_entity.pdbx_description
1 polymer ?
#
loop_
_entity_poly.entity_id
_entity_poly.type
_entity_poly.pdbx_seq_one_letter_code
_entity_poly.pdbx_strand_id
1 'polypeptide(L)'
;MKCVKWYHLTPVQWVILIVLIALANTFTVTQRYVVPEVLRPVAYVLFLILLILAFFFIVSPVEPLLLAKTLAFILGVIAIVLIVIQDVILASTLSWKAMVIFLGAVLAPFIAWHIYGALHNRILSH
;
A
#
# COMPACT_ATOMS: atom_id res chain seq x y z
N MET A 1 -15.94 -22.93 6.70
CA MET A 1 -15.42 -21.61 6.29
C MET A 1 -14.93 -20.88 7.53
N LYS A 2 -13.64 -20.58 7.67
CA LYS A 2 -13.13 -19.72 8.76
C LYS A 2 -13.47 -18.28 8.41
N CYS A 3 -14.21 -17.56 9.26
CA CYS A 3 -14.42 -16.11 9.06
C CYS A 3 -13.07 -15.41 8.91
N VAL A 4 -12.93 -14.58 7.89
CA VAL A 4 -11.76 -13.71 7.72
C VAL A 4 -11.73 -12.78 8.93
N LYS A 5 -10.73 -12.94 9.79
CA LYS A 5 -10.49 -11.98 10.88
C LYS A 5 -9.96 -10.70 10.25
N TRP A 6 -10.55 -9.56 10.63
CA TRP A 6 -10.15 -8.24 10.20
C TRP A 6 -9.38 -7.53 11.32
N TYR A 7 -8.36 -6.76 10.96
CA TYR A 7 -7.74 -5.85 11.91
C TYR A 7 -8.65 -4.64 12.10
N HIS A 8 -9.15 -4.42 13.32
CA HIS A 8 -10.01 -3.27 13.61
C HIS A 8 -9.16 -1.99 13.65
N LEU A 9 -9.29 -1.18 12.60
CA LEU A 9 -8.69 0.14 12.53
C LEU A 9 -9.53 1.14 13.32
N THR A 10 -8.87 1.94 14.16
CA THR A 10 -9.54 3.06 14.85
C THR A 10 -9.84 4.19 13.85
N PRO A 11 -10.77 5.12 14.16
CA PRO A 11 -11.08 6.25 13.28
C PRO A 11 -9.84 7.08 12.92
N VAL A 12 -8.92 7.26 13.86
CA VAL A 12 -7.65 7.98 13.63
C VAL A 12 -6.77 7.23 12.63
N GLN A 13 -6.67 5.90 12.76
CA GLN A 13 -5.90 5.07 11.83
C GLN A 13 -6.50 5.08 10.42
N TRP A 14 -7.82 5.15 10.31
CA TRP A 14 -8.50 5.36 9.03
C TRP A 14 -8.14 6.70 8.39
N VAL A 15 -8.15 7.78 9.17
CA VAL A 15 -7.73 9.10 8.67
C VAL A 15 -6.29 9.07 8.18
N ILE A 16 -5.38 8.46 8.95
CA ILE A 16 -3.97 8.30 8.54
C ILE A 16 -3.88 7.49 7.24
N LEU A 17 -4.60 6.37 7.13
CA LEU A 17 -4.61 5.55 5.92
C LEU A 17 -5.09 6.33 4.70
N ILE A 18 -6.16 7.12 4.85
CA ILE A 18 -6.67 7.99 3.78
C ILE A 18 -5.62 9.02 3.35
N VAL A 19 -4.93 9.64 4.31
CA VAL A 19 -3.83 10.58 4.01
C VAL A 19 -2.70 9.89 3.24
N LEU A 20 -2.31 8.68 3.64
CA LEU A 20 -1.28 7.90 2.94
C LEU A 20 -1.71 7.52 1.51
N ILE A 21 -2.99 7.16 1.32
CA ILE A 21 -3.55 6.89 -0.01
C ILE A 21 -3.52 8.16 -0.87
N ALA A 22 -3.88 9.32 -0.31
CA ALA A 22 -3.80 10.59 -1.01
C ALA A 22 -2.36 10.92 -1.43
N LEU A 23 -1.38 10.70 -0.54
CA LEU A 23 0.05 10.86 -0.86
C LEU A 23 0.51 9.91 -1.96
N ALA A 24 0.12 8.63 -1.90
CA ALA A 24 0.41 7.65 -2.96
C ALA A 24 -0.15 8.11 -4.31
N ASN A 25 -1.40 8.61 -4.33
CA ASN A 25 -2.03 9.12 -5.54
C ASN A 25 -1.31 10.37 -6.07
N THR A 26 -0.98 11.35 -5.22
CA THR A 26 -0.19 12.53 -5.62
C THR A 26 1.16 12.10 -6.20
N PHE A 27 1.83 11.12 -5.58
CA PHE A 27 3.09 10.58 -6.08
C PHE A 27 2.96 9.96 -7.49
N THR A 28 1.82 9.30 -7.80
CA THR A 28 1.62 8.76 -9.17
C THR A 28 1.66 9.83 -10.26
N VAL A 29 1.24 11.04 -9.93
CA VAL A 29 1.21 12.20 -10.82
C VAL A 29 2.57 12.87 -10.85
N THR A 30 3.16 13.16 -9.67
CA THR A 30 4.40 13.94 -9.56
C THR A 30 5.63 13.15 -10.03
N GLN A 31 5.66 11.83 -9.87
CA GLN A 31 6.81 11.00 -10.31
C GLN A 31 7.13 11.15 -11.80
N ARG A 32 6.17 11.58 -12.63
CA ARG A 32 6.39 11.82 -14.06
C ARG A 32 7.44 12.90 -14.33
N TYR A 33 7.56 13.87 -13.42
CA TYR A 33 8.48 15.01 -13.53
C TYR A 33 9.84 14.77 -12.91
N VAL A 34 9.94 13.80 -11.99
CA VAL A 34 11.15 13.58 -11.17
C VAL A 34 11.84 12.25 -11.44
N VAL A 35 11.10 11.23 -11.91
CA VAL A 35 11.61 9.87 -12.09
C VAL A 35 11.62 9.51 -13.58
N PRO A 36 12.76 9.01 -14.12
CA PRO A 36 12.85 8.49 -15.47
C PRO A 36 11.79 7.43 -15.75
N GLU A 37 11.23 7.41 -16.96
CA GLU A 37 10.07 6.58 -17.29
C GLU A 37 10.24 5.10 -16.97
N VAL A 38 11.44 4.57 -17.23
CA VAL A 38 11.80 3.16 -16.97
C VAL A 38 11.80 2.83 -15.47
N LEU A 39 12.09 3.79 -14.60
CA LEU A 39 12.20 3.59 -13.16
C LEU A 39 10.92 3.91 -12.39
N ARG A 40 9.96 4.63 -12.99
CA ARG A 40 8.66 4.98 -12.36
C ARG A 40 7.94 3.78 -11.71
N PRO A 41 7.87 2.59 -12.31
CA PRO A 41 7.14 1.46 -11.73
C PRO A 41 7.78 0.99 -10.43
N VAL A 42 9.11 0.90 -10.44
CA VAL A 42 9.91 0.50 -9.28
C VAL A 42 9.82 1.58 -8.20
N ALA A 43 9.95 2.85 -8.57
CA ALA A 43 9.84 3.97 -7.65
C ALA A 43 8.47 4.01 -6.96
N TYR A 44 7.38 3.76 -7.70
CA TYR A 44 6.04 3.67 -7.13
C TYR A 44 5.89 2.54 -6.12
N VAL A 45 6.37 1.34 -6.44
CA VAL A 45 6.30 0.19 -5.53
C VAL A 45 7.13 0.45 -4.27
N LEU A 46 8.34 0.99 -4.40
CA LEU A 46 9.17 1.36 -3.25
C LEU A 46 8.50 2.43 -2.39
N PHE A 47 7.91 3.45 -3.00
CA PHE A 47 7.19 4.49 -2.29
C PHE A 47 5.99 3.93 -1.50
N LEU A 48 5.21 3.02 -2.10
CA LEU A 48 4.12 2.33 -1.41
C LEU A 48 4.63 1.51 -0.22
N ILE A 49 5.71 0.74 -0.39
CA ILE A 49 6.30 -0.05 0.69
C ILE A 49 6.70 0.86 1.85
N LEU A 50 7.34 1.99 1.58
CA LEU A 50 7.76 2.95 2.60
C LEU A 50 6.56 3.58 3.33
N LEU A 51 5.52 3.98 2.60
CA LEU A 51 4.30 4.54 3.22
C LEU A 51 3.60 3.52 4.12
N ILE A 52 3.47 2.28 3.66
CA ILE A 52 2.82 1.23 4.45
C ILE A 52 3.69 0.83 5.63
N LEU A 53 5.02 0.79 5.47
CA LEU A 53 5.93 0.55 6.57
C LEU A 53 5.81 1.64 7.64
N ALA A 54 5.76 2.92 7.24
CA ALA A 54 5.51 4.02 8.16
C ALA A 54 4.17 3.85 8.90
N PHE A 55 3.12 3.43 8.19
CA PHE A 55 1.83 3.12 8.80
C PHE A 55 1.93 2.03 9.87
N PHE A 56 2.68 0.95 9.62
CA PHE A 56 2.90 -0.11 10.61
C PHE A 56 3.57 0.42 11.88
N PHE A 57 4.57 1.31 11.76
CA PHE A 57 5.21 1.93 12.91
C PHE A 57 4.26 2.87 13.67
N ILE A 58 3.45 3.66 12.97
CA ILE A 58 2.48 4.57 13.60
C ILE A 58 1.39 3.78 14.33
N VAL A 59 0.86 2.73 13.70
CA VAL A 59 -0.20 1.88 14.28
C VAL A 59 0.33 0.98 15.39
N SER A 60 1.59 0.54 15.29
CA SER A 60 2.23 -0.43 16.18
C SER A 60 1.32 -1.63 16.46
N PRO A 61 0.94 -2.42 15.44
CA PRO A 61 -0.09 -3.43 15.57
C PRO A 61 0.34 -4.59 16.47
N VAL A 62 -0.57 -5.05 17.33
CA VAL A 62 -0.38 -6.25 18.16
C VAL A 62 -0.27 -7.50 17.29
N GLU A 63 -1.03 -7.54 16.19
CA GLU A 63 -0.99 -8.62 15.18
C GLU A 63 -0.58 -8.06 13.80
N PRO A 64 0.72 -7.85 13.53
CA PRO A 64 1.21 -7.22 12.30
C PRO A 64 0.77 -7.95 11.02
N LEU A 65 0.71 -9.28 11.04
CA LEU A 65 0.26 -10.08 9.89
C LEU A 65 -1.23 -9.88 9.60
N LEU A 66 -2.05 -9.69 10.64
CA LEU A 66 -3.48 -9.44 10.47
C LEU A 66 -3.72 -8.07 9.84
N LEU A 67 -2.93 -7.07 10.26
CA LEU A 67 -2.93 -5.74 9.64
C LEU A 67 -2.52 -5.82 8.17
N ALA A 68 -1.47 -6.57 7.83
CA ALA A 68 -1.00 -6.74 6.46
C ALA A 68 -2.09 -7.30 5.54
N LYS A 69 -2.78 -8.36 5.97
CA LYS A 69 -3.90 -8.96 5.21
C LYS A 69 -5.05 -7.99 5.03
N THR A 70 -5.38 -7.25 6.08
CA THR A 70 -6.46 -6.26 6.06
C THR A 70 -6.15 -5.13 5.07
N LEU A 71 -4.93 -4.59 5.12
CA LEU A 71 -4.48 -3.55 4.20
C LEU A 71 -4.36 -4.06 2.76
N ALA A 72 -3.83 -5.26 2.54
CA ALA A 72 -3.75 -5.86 1.20
C ALA A 72 -5.12 -5.99 0.55
N PHE A 73 -6.14 -6.37 1.34
CA PHE A 73 -7.51 -6.41 0.85
C PHE A 73 -8.06 -5.01 0.56
N ILE A 74 -7.97 -4.08 1.51
CA ILE A 74 -8.51 -2.71 1.36
C ILE A 74 -7.85 -2.01 0.16
N LEU A 75 -6.52 -2.00 0.12
CA LEU A 75 -5.75 -1.37 -0.95
C LEU A 75 -5.94 -2.08 -2.28
N GLY A 76 -6.06 -3.41 -2.28
CA GLY A 76 -6.36 -4.18 -3.49
C GLY A 76 -7.74 -3.84 -4.07
N VAL A 77 -8.77 -3.74 -3.24
CA VAL A 77 -10.12 -3.31 -3.67
C VAL A 77 -10.08 -1.89 -4.21
N ILE A 78 -9.41 -0.95 -3.51
CA ILE A 78 -9.27 0.44 -3.98
C ILE A 78 -8.54 0.48 -5.33
N ALA A 79 -7.44 -0.27 -5.47
CA ALA A 79 -6.69 -0.34 -6.72
C ALA A 79 -7.55 -0.88 -7.88
N ILE A 80 -8.33 -1.94 -7.65
CA ILE A 80 -9.27 -2.46 -8.66
C ILE A 80 -10.28 -1.40 -9.08
N VAL A 81 -10.91 -0.71 -8.11
CA VAL A 81 -11.89 0.34 -8.41
C VAL A 81 -11.26 1.47 -9.23
N LEU A 82 -10.05 1.90 -8.86
CA LEU A 82 -9.33 2.94 -9.61
C LEU A 82 -8.96 2.49 -11.03
N ILE A 83 -8.51 1.24 -11.19
CA ILE A 83 -8.20 0.66 -12.50
C ILE A 83 -9.45 0.59 -13.37
N VAL A 84 -10.58 0.11 -12.84
CA VAL A 84 -11.85 0.07 -13.58
C VAL A 84 -12.27 1.48 -14.02
N ILE A 85 -12.16 2.48 -13.14
CA ILE A 85 -12.48 3.87 -13.50
C ILE A 85 -11.54 4.39 -14.61
N GLN A 86 -10.24 4.15 -14.50
CA GLN A 86 -9.25 4.69 -15.45
C GLN A 86 -9.26 3.97 -16.81
N ASP A 87 -9.43 2.65 -16.82
CA ASP A 87 -9.35 1.84 -18.04
C ASP A 87 -10.70 1.74 -18.76
N VAL A 88 -11.82 1.64 -18.02
CA VAL A 88 -13.16 1.47 -18.63
C VAL A 88 -13.81 2.81 -18.93
N ILE A 89 -13.72 3.78 -18.01
CA ILE A 89 -14.46 5.05 -18.13
C ILE A 89 -13.64 6.10 -18.87
N LEU A 90 -12.32 6.17 -18.60
CA LEU A 90 -11.44 7.19 -19.18
C LEU A 90 -10.67 6.71 -20.43
N ALA A 91 -10.84 5.45 -20.84
CA ALA A 91 -10.20 4.84 -22.02
C ALA A 91 -8.67 5.01 -22.07
N SER A 92 -8.03 5.02 -20.90
CA SER A 92 -6.57 5.13 -20.79
C SER A 92 -5.94 3.77 -21.08
N THR A 93 -4.96 3.66 -21.99
CA THR A 93 -4.21 2.41 -22.18
C THR A 93 -3.15 2.25 -21.08
N LEU A 94 -3.58 1.84 -19.88
CA LEU A 94 -2.70 1.67 -18.71
C LEU A 94 -2.37 0.22 -18.37
N SER A 95 -2.58 -0.77 -19.26
CA SER A 95 -2.62 -2.20 -18.87
C SER A 95 -1.44 -2.67 -18.00
N TRP A 96 -0.21 -2.30 -18.35
CA TRP A 96 0.97 -2.69 -17.59
C TRP A 96 1.14 -1.87 -16.29
N LYS A 97 0.76 -0.58 -16.30
CA LYS A 97 0.81 0.31 -15.13
C LYS A 97 -0.24 -0.10 -14.09
N ALA A 98 -1.44 -0.44 -14.54
CA ALA A 98 -2.53 -0.97 -13.72
C ALA A 98 -2.11 -2.26 -13.01
N MET A 99 -1.45 -3.18 -13.73
CA MET A 99 -0.92 -4.41 -13.14
C MET A 99 0.13 -4.14 -12.05
N VAL A 100 1.07 -3.22 -12.29
CA VAL A 100 2.08 -2.83 -11.28
C VAL A 100 1.42 -2.17 -10.07
N ILE A 101 0.43 -1.30 -10.28
CA ILE A 101 -0.28 -0.63 -9.19
C ILE A 101 -1.03 -1.65 -8.33
N PHE A 102 -1.72 -2.60 -8.95
CA PHE A 102 -2.45 -3.64 -8.25
C PHE A 102 -1.51 -4.57 -7.46
N LEU A 103 -0.46 -5.08 -8.11
CA LEU A 103 0.52 -5.94 -7.44
C LEU A 103 1.22 -5.21 -6.30
N GLY A 104 1.57 -3.94 -6.50
CA GLY A 104 2.14 -3.09 -5.46
C GLY A 104 1.18 -2.94 -4.26
N ALA A 105 -0.09 -2.63 -4.51
CA ALA A 105 -1.10 -2.47 -3.47
C ALA A 105 -1.33 -3.75 -2.63
N VAL A 106 -1.28 -4.92 -3.27
CA VAL A 106 -1.49 -6.22 -2.61
C VAL A 106 -0.22 -6.71 -1.91
N LEU A 107 0.96 -6.58 -2.53
CA LEU A 107 2.21 -7.13 -2.00
C LEU A 107 2.91 -6.22 -1.00
N ALA A 108 2.80 -4.90 -1.14
CA ALA A 108 3.49 -3.95 -0.27
C ALA A 108 3.15 -4.12 1.23
N PRO A 109 1.89 -4.41 1.65
CA PRO A 109 1.58 -4.73 3.05
C PRO A 109 2.34 -5.94 3.61
N PHE A 110 2.55 -6.98 2.81
CA PHE A 110 3.29 -8.17 3.26
C PHE A 110 4.78 -7.90 3.38
N ILE A 111 5.34 -7.12 2.45
CA ILE A 111 6.73 -6.69 2.50
C ILE A 111 6.95 -5.78 3.73
N ALA A 112 6.07 -4.81 3.95
CA ALA A 112 6.10 -3.92 5.11
C ALA A 112 5.99 -4.70 6.42
N TRP A 113 5.11 -5.70 6.51
CA TRP A 113 5.03 -6.59 7.66
C TRP A 113 6.34 -7.32 7.95
N HIS A 114 6.97 -7.89 6.92
CA HIS A 114 8.22 -8.63 7.07
C HIS A 114 9.35 -7.71 7.57
N ILE A 115 9.46 -6.51 6.98
CA ILE A 115 10.46 -5.50 7.38
C ILE A 115 10.19 -4.99 8.80
N TYR A 116 8.93 -4.67 9.12
CA TYR A 116 8.53 -4.22 10.45
C TYR A 116 8.87 -5.26 11.52
N GLY A 117 8.56 -6.54 11.29
CA GLY A 117 8.89 -7.62 12.23
C GLY A 117 10.40 -7.75 12.43
N ALA A 118 11.19 -7.69 11.36
CA ALA A 118 12.64 -7.76 11.44
C ALA A 118 13.26 -6.59 12.21
N LEU A 119 12.75 -5.36 12.01
CA LEU A 119 13.23 -4.16 12.71
C LEU A 119 12.77 -4.12 14.16
N HIS A 120 11.50 -4.39 14.42
CA HIS A 120 10.91 -4.35 15.76
C HIS A 120 11.59 -5.36 16.71
N ASN A 121 11.87 -6.57 16.22
CA ASN A 121 12.59 -7.58 17.00
C ASN A 121 14.03 -7.14 17.34
N ARG A 122 14.70 -6.40 16.44
CA ARG A 122 16.04 -5.86 16.70
C ARG A 122 16.03 -4.71 17.71
N ILE A 123 15.01 -3.86 17.67
CA ILE A 123 14.86 -2.74 18.61
C ILE A 123 14.61 -3.26 20.02
N LEU A 124 13.82 -4.32 20.18
CA LEU A 124 13.55 -4.93 21.49
C LEU A 124 14.70 -5.78 22.06
N SER A 125 15.69 -6.14 21.23
CA SER A 125 16.88 -6.87 21.67
C SER A 125 18.02 -5.98 22.20
N HIS A 126 17.83 -4.66 22.18
CA HIS A 126 18.75 -3.65 22.70
C HIS A 126 18.09 -2.86 23.83
#